data_AF-A0A5Q0UGJ0-F1
#
_entry.id   AF-A0A5Q0UGJ0-F1
#
_cell.length_a   1.000
_cell.length_b   1.000
_cell.length_c   1.000
_cell.angle_alpha   90.00
_cell.angle_beta   90.00
_cell.angle_gamma   90.00
#
_symmetry.space_group_name_H-M   'P 1'
#
loop_
_entity.id
_entity.type
_entity.pdbx_description
1 polymer ?
#
loop_
_entity_poly.entity_id
_entity_poly.type
_entity_poly.pdbx_seq_one_letter_code
_entity_poly.pdbx_strand_id
1 'polypeptide(L)'
;MKAAENVFEEVEEDNVDIDNYVRDVAEWFHQHEGEMFEREEAVEKLEQDFDLNEKVASCLIGELVGDKVDPVVQIKTDDTRYIGVVDFQEFEGAYGYIDHHDVLGKQKKVVCAQCVKNAATDSQVKFETEKIKNTEKKPDYTHLTNKIHSHYKKSHKQKPAKVETGATLASGTTIGGNISWHAGNDGKNSGLIADKVDGKDANDLGTTAAEKRFIALSKTHGNGQ
;
A
#
# COMPACT_ATOMS: atom_id res chain seq x y z
N MET A 1 31.26 8.86 6.40
CA MET A 1 30.96 7.51 6.94
C MET A 1 30.37 7.73 8.32
N LYS A 2 29.10 7.34 8.54
CA LYS A 2 28.50 7.33 9.87
C LYS A 2 28.98 6.07 10.60
N ALA A 3 29.25 6.19 11.90
CA ALA A 3 29.53 5.02 12.74
C ALA A 3 28.29 4.12 12.79
N ALA A 4 28.46 2.80 12.78
CA ALA A 4 27.34 1.86 12.80
C ALA A 4 26.41 2.10 14.01
N GLU A 5 26.98 2.42 15.17
CA GLU A 5 26.24 2.76 16.40
C GLU A 5 25.34 3.98 16.20
N ASN A 6 25.82 5.03 15.51
CA ASN A 6 25.02 6.21 15.19
C ASN A 6 23.94 5.95 14.11
N VAL A 7 24.07 4.87 13.34
CA VAL A 7 23.02 4.43 12.40
C VAL A 7 21.92 3.67 13.15
N PHE A 8 22.27 2.91 14.20
CA PHE A 8 21.28 2.23 15.03
C PHE A 8 20.46 3.21 15.88
N GLU A 9 21.07 4.27 16.42
CA GLU A 9 20.34 5.31 17.17
C GLU A 9 19.34 6.09 16.30
N GLU A 10 19.66 6.39 15.03
CA GLU A 10 18.71 7.02 14.08
C GLU A 10 17.54 6.07 13.70
N VAL A 11 17.76 4.75 13.73
CA VAL A 11 16.71 3.75 13.48
C VAL A 11 15.79 3.61 14.69
N GLU A 12 16.28 3.86 15.91
CA GLU A 12 15.47 3.80 17.14
C GLU A 12 14.58 5.04 17.33
N GLU A 13 14.98 6.24 16.89
CA GLU A 13 14.11 7.43 16.87
C GLU A 13 13.02 7.36 15.79
N ASP A 14 13.26 6.61 14.70
CA ASP A 14 12.30 6.35 13.61
C ASP A 14 11.43 5.09 13.84
N ASN A 15 11.68 4.32 14.91
CA ASN A 15 10.92 3.12 15.27
C ASN A 15 9.56 3.50 15.91
N VAL A 16 8.76 4.27 15.19
CA VAL A 16 7.32 4.27 15.43
C VAL A 16 6.85 2.84 15.19
N ASP A 17 6.19 2.26 16.18
CA ASP A 17 5.61 0.93 16.08
C ASP A 17 4.44 0.99 15.08
N ILE A 18 4.78 0.84 13.79
CA ILE A 18 3.86 0.91 12.64
C ILE A 18 2.66 -0.01 12.89
N ASP A 19 2.88 -1.18 13.50
CA ASP A 19 1.84 -2.16 13.79
C ASP A 19 0.74 -1.61 14.70
N ASN A 20 1.05 -0.65 15.59
CA ASN A 20 0.05 -0.02 16.44
C ASN A 20 -0.86 0.96 15.66
N TYR A 21 -0.37 1.54 14.57
CA TYR A 21 -1.11 2.53 13.79
C TYR A 21 -1.85 1.95 12.58
N VAL A 22 -1.40 0.80 12.04
CA VAL A 22 -2.01 0.19 10.84
C VAL A 22 -3.53 0.05 10.99
N ARG A 23 -3.99 -0.42 12.16
CA ARG A 23 -5.42 -0.62 12.42
C ARG A 23 -6.18 0.69 12.50
N ASP A 24 -5.64 1.68 13.21
CA ASP A 24 -6.31 2.96 13.40
C ASP A 24 -6.39 3.74 12.07
N VAL A 25 -5.34 3.67 11.25
CA VAL A 25 -5.33 4.25 9.90
C VAL A 25 -6.29 3.51 8.96
N ALA A 26 -6.39 2.18 9.05
CA ALA A 26 -7.41 1.44 8.31
C ALA A 26 -8.82 1.92 8.69
N GLU A 27 -9.10 2.06 9.98
CA GLU A 27 -10.40 2.54 10.48
C GLU A 27 -10.66 4.00 10.06
N TRP A 28 -9.63 4.83 9.96
CA TRP A 28 -9.73 6.18 9.39
C TRP A 28 -10.17 6.17 7.93
N PHE A 29 -9.57 5.31 7.09
CA PHE A 29 -10.00 5.17 5.69
C PHE A 29 -11.43 4.62 5.58
N HIS A 30 -11.84 3.75 6.50
CA HIS A 30 -13.22 3.27 6.59
C HIS A 30 -14.22 4.38 6.89
N GLN A 31 -13.86 5.33 7.74
CA GLN A 31 -14.73 6.48 8.06
C GLN A 31 -14.91 7.41 6.85
N HIS A 32 -13.98 7.35 5.88
CA HIS A 32 -14.00 8.09 4.62
C HIS A 32 -14.38 7.20 3.42
N GLU A 33 -15.17 6.14 3.64
CA GLU A 33 -15.65 5.28 2.57
C GLU A 33 -16.37 6.08 1.47
N GLY A 34 -15.99 5.81 0.21
CA GLY A 34 -16.49 6.49 -0.98
C GLY A 34 -15.68 7.72 -1.38
N GLU A 35 -14.76 8.16 -0.52
CA GLU A 35 -13.79 9.22 -0.83
C GLU A 35 -12.46 8.61 -1.29
N MET A 36 -11.82 9.29 -2.24
CA MET A 36 -10.52 8.91 -2.78
C MET A 36 -9.61 10.12 -2.69
N PHE A 37 -8.49 9.97 -2.00
CA PHE A 37 -7.52 11.04 -1.77
C PHE A 37 -6.34 10.87 -2.70
N GLU A 38 -5.76 11.96 -3.21
CA GLU A 38 -4.43 11.85 -3.81
C GLU A 38 -3.44 11.33 -2.77
N ARG A 39 -2.43 10.56 -3.19
CA ARG A 39 -1.50 9.94 -2.23
C ARG A 39 -0.84 10.98 -1.31
N GLU A 40 -0.45 12.13 -1.84
CA GLU A 40 0.18 13.21 -1.05
C GLU A 40 -0.81 13.80 -0.05
N GLU A 41 -2.06 14.04 -0.45
CA GLU A 41 -3.11 14.51 0.45
C GLU A 41 -3.41 13.51 1.57
N ALA A 42 -3.45 12.21 1.24
CA ALA A 42 -3.65 11.16 2.24
C ALA A 42 -2.51 11.16 3.27
N VAL A 43 -1.26 11.32 2.84
CA VAL A 43 -0.11 11.44 3.75
C VAL A 43 -0.28 12.64 4.68
N GLU A 44 -0.58 13.83 4.13
CA GLU A 44 -0.75 15.05 4.92
C GLU A 44 -1.87 14.93 5.97
N LYS A 45 -2.99 14.27 5.62
CA LYS A 45 -4.09 14.02 6.55
C LYS A 45 -3.68 13.08 7.68
N LEU A 46 -2.96 12.01 7.36
CA LEU A 46 -2.48 11.08 8.38
C LEU A 46 -1.41 11.69 9.28
N GLU A 47 -0.51 12.54 8.76
CA GLU A 47 0.44 13.30 9.57
C GLU A 47 -0.29 14.17 10.61
N GLN A 48 -1.37 14.85 10.20
CA GLN A 48 -2.14 15.73 11.09
C GLN A 48 -2.99 14.97 12.11
N ASP A 49 -3.71 13.93 11.66
CA ASP A 49 -4.68 13.23 12.50
C ASP A 49 -4.02 12.28 13.51
N PHE A 50 -2.82 11.78 13.19
CA PHE A 50 -2.10 10.79 14.01
C PHE A 50 -0.76 11.31 14.57
N ASP A 51 -0.41 12.58 14.34
CA ASP A 51 0.88 13.18 14.76
C ASP A 51 2.09 12.37 14.26
N LEU A 52 2.03 12.00 12.97
CA LEU A 52 3.05 11.19 12.30
C LEU A 52 3.96 12.05 11.43
N ASN A 53 5.15 11.54 11.12
CA ASN A 53 5.99 12.12 10.07
C ASN A 53 5.64 11.53 8.70
N GLU A 54 5.98 12.27 7.63
CA GLU A 54 5.73 11.92 6.22
C GLU A 54 6.16 10.49 5.87
N LYS A 55 7.31 10.04 6.39
CA LYS A 55 7.85 8.70 6.14
C LYS A 55 6.96 7.62 6.76
N VAL A 56 6.58 7.77 8.03
CA VAL A 56 5.72 6.81 8.73
C VAL A 56 4.31 6.77 8.11
N ALA A 57 3.72 7.93 7.82
CA ALA A 57 2.42 8.01 7.14
C ALA A 57 2.45 7.35 5.75
N SER A 58 3.49 7.60 4.96
CA SER A 58 3.68 6.96 3.65
C SER A 58 3.87 5.45 3.75
N CYS A 59 4.60 4.96 4.77
CA CYS A 59 4.75 3.54 5.07
C CYS A 59 3.41 2.90 5.43
N LEU A 60 2.62 3.50 6.33
CA LEU A 60 1.31 2.98 6.73
C LEU A 60 0.35 2.83 5.55
N ILE A 61 0.33 3.82 4.65
CA ILE A 61 -0.43 3.71 3.39
C ILE A 61 0.09 2.53 2.56
N GLY A 62 1.42 2.37 2.47
CA GLY A 62 2.03 1.26 1.73
C GLY A 62 1.67 -0.13 2.26
N GLU A 63 1.58 -0.28 3.59
CA GLU A 63 1.18 -1.53 4.24
C GLU A 63 -0.31 -1.88 3.98
N LEU A 64 -1.18 -0.87 4.03
CA LEU A 64 -2.62 -1.07 3.79
C LEU A 64 -2.95 -1.31 2.32
N VAL A 65 -2.25 -0.61 1.42
CA VAL A 65 -2.53 -0.66 -0.02
C VAL A 65 -2.02 -1.96 -0.62
N GLY A 66 -2.95 -2.70 -1.23
CA GLY A 66 -2.62 -3.93 -1.92
C GLY A 66 -2.46 -5.12 -0.98
N ASP A 67 -2.72 -4.94 0.32
CA ASP A 67 -2.99 -6.08 1.18
C ASP A 67 -4.26 -6.79 0.66
N LYS A 68 -4.16 -8.11 0.58
CA LYS A 68 -5.22 -8.99 0.15
C LYS A 68 -6.45 -8.88 1.05
N VAL A 69 -6.27 -8.57 2.33
CA VAL A 69 -7.34 -8.59 3.33
C VAL A 69 -7.83 -7.21 3.71
N ASP A 70 -7.11 -6.15 3.36
CA ASP A 70 -7.55 -4.78 3.63
C ASP A 70 -8.30 -4.16 2.44
N PRO A 71 -9.31 -3.32 2.73
CA PRO A 71 -10.16 -2.72 1.71
C PRO A 71 -9.61 -1.40 1.16
N VAL A 72 -8.49 -0.91 1.69
CA VAL A 72 -7.81 0.30 1.19
C VAL A 72 -7.15 -0.04 -0.15
N VAL A 73 -7.58 0.64 -1.20
CA VAL A 73 -7.09 0.40 -2.56
C VAL A 73 -6.34 1.61 -3.10
N GLN A 74 -5.37 1.33 -3.97
CA GLN A 74 -4.75 2.35 -4.81
C GLN A 74 -5.27 2.23 -6.25
N ILE A 75 -5.75 3.34 -6.79
CA ILE A 75 -6.19 3.46 -8.18
C ILE A 75 -5.30 4.48 -8.88
N LYS A 76 -4.69 4.08 -9.99
CA LYS A 76 -3.90 4.97 -10.83
C LYS A 76 -4.74 5.50 -12.00
N THR A 77 -4.71 6.81 -12.21
CA THR A 77 -5.29 7.47 -13.39
C THR A 77 -4.22 8.35 -14.01
N ASP A 78 -3.91 8.16 -15.30
CA ASP A 78 -2.88 8.89 -16.07
C ASP A 78 -1.57 9.14 -15.28
N ASP A 79 -1.49 10.21 -14.50
CA ASP A 79 -0.31 10.61 -13.70
C ASP A 79 -0.53 10.66 -12.17
N THR A 80 -1.76 10.42 -11.68
CA THR A 80 -2.11 10.54 -10.25
C THR A 80 -2.47 9.20 -9.63
N ARG A 81 -2.07 9.01 -8.37
CA ARG A 81 -2.45 7.87 -7.53
C ARG A 81 -3.46 8.31 -6.50
N TYR A 82 -4.59 7.62 -6.47
CA TYR A 82 -5.64 7.82 -5.49
C TYR A 82 -5.70 6.65 -4.52
N ILE A 83 -5.84 6.96 -3.23
CA ILE A 83 -5.93 6.01 -2.12
C ILE A 83 -7.28 6.17 -1.43
N GLY A 84 -7.94 5.08 -1.08
CA GLY A 84 -9.19 5.12 -0.31
C GLY A 84 -9.92 3.80 -0.28
N VAL A 85 -11.13 3.81 0.29
CA VAL A 85 -12.04 2.66 0.32
C VAL A 85 -13.21 2.98 -0.61
N VAL A 86 -13.37 2.20 -1.67
CA VAL A 86 -14.37 2.49 -2.72
C VAL A 86 -15.80 2.11 -2.30
N ASP A 87 -15.95 0.93 -1.69
CA ASP A 87 -17.21 0.41 -1.15
C ASP A 87 -16.82 -0.69 -0.16
N PHE A 88 -17.45 -0.70 1.01
CA PHE A 88 -17.22 -1.69 2.05
C PHE A 88 -18.55 -2.10 2.68
N GLN A 89 -18.72 -3.41 2.87
CA GLN A 89 -19.92 -3.96 3.48
C GLN A 89 -19.58 -5.11 4.41
N GLU A 90 -20.06 -4.99 5.65
CA GLU A 90 -20.00 -6.08 6.63
C GLU A 90 -21.14 -7.09 6.42
N PHE A 91 -20.80 -8.36 6.61
CA PHE A 91 -21.72 -9.48 6.58
C PHE A 91 -21.51 -10.35 7.82
N GLU A 92 -22.38 -11.35 8.00
CA GLU A 92 -22.28 -12.26 9.13
C GLU A 92 -21.01 -13.13 9.06
N GLY A 93 -19.95 -12.72 9.77
CA GLY A 93 -18.65 -13.41 9.83
C GLY A 93 -17.73 -13.17 8.62
N ALA A 94 -18.06 -12.19 7.79
CA ALA A 94 -17.31 -11.83 6.58
C ALA A 94 -17.46 -10.34 6.29
N TYR A 95 -16.62 -9.81 5.42
CA TYR A 95 -16.76 -8.46 4.89
C TYR A 95 -16.40 -8.46 3.42
N GLY A 96 -17.01 -7.57 2.65
CA GLY A 96 -16.75 -7.42 1.23
C GLY A 96 -16.43 -5.99 0.88
N TYR A 97 -15.65 -5.82 -0.18
CA TYR A 97 -15.24 -4.53 -0.67
C TYR A 97 -14.95 -4.56 -2.16
N ILE A 98 -14.86 -3.39 -2.78
CA ILE A 98 -14.38 -3.25 -4.16
C ILE A 98 -12.85 -3.17 -4.14
N ASP A 99 -12.23 -4.15 -4.77
CA ASP A 99 -10.80 -4.24 -4.98
C ASP A 99 -10.43 -3.80 -6.41
N HIS A 100 -9.20 -3.35 -6.60
CA HIS A 100 -8.66 -2.97 -7.89
C HIS A 100 -7.37 -3.73 -8.18
N HIS A 101 -7.41 -4.63 -9.16
CA HIS A 101 -6.26 -5.41 -9.56
C HIS A 101 -5.71 -4.88 -10.90
N ASP A 102 -4.42 -4.57 -10.96
CA ASP A 102 -3.79 -3.93 -12.14
C ASP A 102 -4.06 -4.66 -13.47
N VAL A 103 -4.06 -6.00 -13.44
CA VAL A 103 -4.36 -6.84 -14.61
C VAL A 103 -5.87 -7.07 -14.86
N LEU A 104 -6.67 -7.24 -13.81
CA LEU A 104 -8.06 -7.71 -13.93
C LEU A 104 -9.09 -6.58 -13.86
N GLY A 105 -8.66 -5.38 -13.45
CA GLY A 105 -9.48 -4.22 -13.18
C GLY A 105 -10.27 -4.35 -11.88
N LYS A 106 -11.42 -3.68 -11.83
CA LYS A 106 -12.32 -3.63 -10.68
C LYS A 106 -12.97 -5.01 -10.41
N GLN A 107 -12.89 -5.47 -9.17
CA GLN A 107 -13.49 -6.72 -8.73
C GLN A 107 -14.12 -6.58 -7.35
N LYS A 108 -15.18 -7.33 -7.10
CA LYS A 108 -15.71 -7.57 -5.75
C LYS A 108 -14.80 -8.57 -5.07
N LYS A 109 -14.46 -8.32 -3.81
CA LYS A 109 -13.82 -9.31 -2.93
C LYS A 109 -14.67 -9.49 -1.69
N VAL A 110 -14.79 -10.72 -1.19
CA VAL A 110 -15.36 -11.02 0.13
C VAL A 110 -14.38 -11.89 0.90
N VAL A 111 -14.08 -11.48 2.13
CA VAL A 111 -13.06 -12.05 3.00
C VAL A 111 -13.71 -12.65 4.26
N CYS A 112 -13.22 -13.80 4.70
CA CYS A 112 -13.64 -14.43 5.95
C CYS A 112 -12.99 -13.71 7.15
N ALA A 113 -13.77 -13.00 7.96
CA ALA A 113 -13.27 -12.23 9.10
C ALA A 113 -12.61 -13.12 10.17
N GLN A 114 -13.11 -14.35 10.35
CA GLN A 114 -12.54 -15.28 11.32
C GLN A 114 -11.20 -15.87 10.86
N CYS A 115 -10.99 -16.01 9.54
CA CYS A 115 -9.68 -16.36 9.01
C CYS A 115 -8.67 -15.25 9.30
N VAL A 116 -9.03 -13.99 9.03
CA VAL A 116 -8.17 -12.83 9.30
C VAL A 116 -7.74 -12.80 10.76
N LYS A 117 -8.68 -12.99 11.69
CA LYS A 117 -8.39 -13.03 13.13
C LYS A 117 -7.42 -14.15 13.57
N ASN A 118 -7.41 -15.28 12.86
CA ASN A 118 -6.66 -16.47 13.27
C ASN A 118 -5.41 -16.74 12.42
N ALA A 119 -5.27 -16.06 11.29
CA ALA A 119 -4.19 -16.27 10.36
C ALA A 119 -2.91 -15.60 10.87
N ALA A 120 -1.77 -16.24 10.62
CA ALA A 120 -0.47 -15.61 10.74
C ALA A 120 -0.02 -14.95 9.42
N THR A 121 -0.56 -15.43 8.29
CA THR A 121 -0.21 -14.99 6.94
C THR A 121 -1.46 -14.82 6.08
N ASP A 122 -1.43 -13.89 5.12
CA ASP A 122 -2.53 -13.63 4.18
C ASP A 122 -2.96 -14.88 3.37
N SER A 123 -2.02 -15.80 3.09
CA SER A 123 -2.27 -17.04 2.35
C SER A 123 -3.23 -18.01 3.06
N GLN A 124 -3.34 -17.89 4.39
CA GLN A 124 -4.27 -18.68 5.20
C GLN A 124 -5.68 -18.09 5.19
N VAL A 125 -5.84 -16.86 4.69
CA VAL A 125 -7.13 -16.19 4.67
C VAL A 125 -7.95 -16.63 3.48
N LYS A 126 -9.14 -17.14 3.77
CA LYS A 126 -10.09 -17.48 2.71
C LYS A 126 -10.84 -16.24 2.25
N PHE A 127 -10.76 -15.98 0.95
CA PHE A 127 -11.53 -14.97 0.25
C PHE A 127 -12.08 -15.53 -1.07
N GLU A 128 -13.01 -14.80 -1.67
CA GLU A 128 -13.59 -15.05 -2.99
C GLU A 128 -13.66 -13.72 -3.77
N THR A 129 -13.44 -13.77 -5.08
CA THR A 129 -13.52 -12.60 -5.96
C THR A 129 -14.46 -12.80 -7.13
N GLU A 130 -15.03 -11.71 -7.64
CA GLU A 130 -15.85 -11.68 -8.86
C GLU A 130 -15.66 -10.34 -9.59
N LYS A 131 -15.46 -10.37 -10.92
CA LYS A 131 -15.34 -9.14 -11.71
C LYS A 131 -16.63 -8.32 -11.65
N ILE A 132 -16.49 -7.01 -11.51
CA ILE A 132 -17.64 -6.09 -11.55
C ILE A 132 -18.05 -5.85 -12.99
N LYS A 133 -19.35 -5.93 -13.28
CA LYS A 133 -19.88 -5.53 -14.59
C LYS A 133 -19.98 -4.01 -14.63
N ASN A 134 -19.56 -3.38 -15.72
CA ASN A 134 -19.62 -1.91 -15.89
C ASN A 134 -21.03 -1.29 -15.68
N THR A 135 -22.09 -2.09 -15.70
CA THR A 135 -23.48 -1.67 -15.50
C THR A 135 -23.95 -1.72 -14.03
N GLU A 136 -23.15 -2.30 -13.14
CA GLU A 136 -23.48 -2.52 -11.72
C GLU A 136 -23.18 -1.23 -10.93
N LYS A 137 -24.22 -0.41 -10.69
CA LYS A 137 -24.10 0.85 -9.94
C LYS A 137 -23.79 0.66 -8.45
N LYS A 138 -24.18 -0.49 -7.89
CA LYS A 138 -23.89 -0.89 -6.51
C LYS A 138 -23.51 -2.37 -6.52
N PRO A 139 -22.38 -2.77 -5.90
CA PRO A 139 -21.93 -4.15 -5.91
C PRO A 139 -22.90 -5.08 -5.16
N ASP A 140 -23.28 -6.19 -5.79
CA ASP A 140 -23.98 -7.30 -5.14
C ASP A 140 -22.97 -8.40 -4.74
N TYR A 141 -22.79 -8.56 -3.43
CA TYR A 141 -21.90 -9.53 -2.81
C TYR A 141 -22.55 -10.88 -2.50
N THR A 142 -23.84 -11.07 -2.80
CA THR A 142 -24.61 -12.25 -2.35
C THR A 142 -23.96 -13.57 -2.74
N HIS A 143 -23.53 -13.71 -3.99
CA HIS A 143 -22.89 -14.93 -4.49
C HIS A 143 -21.57 -15.24 -3.75
N LEU A 144 -20.71 -14.24 -3.60
CA LEU A 144 -19.42 -14.37 -2.90
C LEU A 144 -19.62 -14.68 -1.41
N THR A 145 -20.57 -13.99 -0.78
CA THR A 145 -20.92 -14.19 0.64
C THR A 145 -21.41 -15.61 0.90
N ASN A 146 -22.22 -16.18 0.01
CA ASN A 146 -22.69 -17.58 0.14
C ASN A 146 -21.53 -18.60 0.12
N LYS A 147 -20.51 -18.36 -0.71
CA LYS A 147 -19.31 -19.20 -0.75
C LYS A 147 -18.48 -19.06 0.52
N ILE A 148 -18.25 -17.84 1.00
CA ILE A 148 -17.53 -17.59 2.25
C ILE A 148 -18.29 -18.15 3.44
N HIS A 149 -19.61 -18.00 3.50
CA HIS A 149 -20.44 -18.59 4.54
C HIS A 149 -20.37 -20.13 4.53
N SER A 150 -20.27 -20.75 3.36
CA SER A 150 -20.07 -22.19 3.22
C SER A 150 -18.71 -22.65 3.73
N HIS A 151 -17.64 -21.87 3.48
CA HIS A 151 -16.33 -22.10 4.09
C HIS A 151 -16.41 -21.93 5.62
N TYR A 152 -17.05 -20.86 6.07
CA TYR A 152 -17.17 -20.49 7.46
C TYR A 152 -17.81 -21.61 8.29
N LYS A 153 -18.95 -22.14 7.84
CA LYS A 153 -19.65 -23.28 8.48
C LYS A 153 -18.80 -24.53 8.61
N LYS A 154 -17.83 -24.74 7.71
CA LYS A 154 -16.96 -25.92 7.70
C LYS A 154 -15.72 -25.74 8.56
N SER A 155 -15.16 -24.53 8.56
CA SER A 155 -13.81 -24.26 9.09
C SER A 155 -13.80 -23.56 10.45
N HIS A 156 -14.91 -22.92 10.85
CA HIS A 156 -14.98 -22.12 12.06
C HIS A 156 -16.15 -22.53 12.95
N LYS A 157 -15.90 -22.56 14.27
CA LYS A 157 -16.90 -22.91 15.29
C LYS A 157 -17.55 -21.68 15.94
N GLN A 158 -16.91 -20.52 15.89
CA GLN A 158 -17.33 -19.29 16.56
C GLN A 158 -17.07 -18.08 15.68
N LYS A 159 -18.04 -17.15 15.66
CA LYS A 159 -18.01 -15.91 14.87
C LYS A 159 -17.21 -14.85 15.61
N PRO A 160 -16.46 -13.99 14.90
CA PRO A 160 -15.82 -12.87 15.54
C PRO A 160 -16.90 -11.88 15.99
N ALA A 161 -16.70 -11.26 17.15
CA ALA A 161 -17.66 -10.31 17.71
C ALA A 161 -17.70 -8.97 16.95
N LYS A 162 -16.60 -8.59 16.32
CA LYS A 162 -16.44 -7.43 15.43
C LYS A 162 -15.63 -7.87 14.21
N VAL A 163 -15.91 -7.30 13.04
CA VAL A 163 -14.98 -7.35 11.90
C VAL A 163 -13.85 -6.36 12.18
N GLU A 164 -12.62 -6.82 12.11
CA GLU A 164 -11.42 -5.99 12.23
C GLU A 164 -10.68 -6.02 10.89
N THR A 165 -10.44 -4.85 10.32
CA THR A 165 -9.56 -4.60 9.18
C THR A 165 -8.25 -3.98 9.67
N GLY A 166 -7.28 -3.75 8.78
CA GLY A 166 -5.92 -3.37 9.17
C GLY A 166 -5.24 -4.51 9.90
N ALA A 167 -5.37 -5.72 9.37
CA ALA A 167 -4.74 -6.89 9.96
C ALA A 167 -3.32 -7.01 9.42
N THR A 168 -2.32 -6.76 10.26
CA THR A 168 -0.91 -7.01 9.93
C THR A 168 -0.65 -8.51 9.87
N LEU A 169 -1.09 -9.15 8.79
CA LEU A 169 -0.71 -10.49 8.44
C LEU A 169 0.65 -10.42 7.78
N ALA A 170 1.52 -11.41 8.04
CA ALA A 170 2.73 -11.56 7.25
C ALA A 170 2.30 -11.91 5.82
N SER A 171 2.08 -10.87 5.02
CA SER A 171 1.92 -10.95 3.59
C SER A 171 3.28 -11.40 3.05
N GLY A 172 3.31 -12.24 2.01
CA GLY A 172 4.55 -12.71 1.37
C GLY A 172 5.41 -11.59 0.74
N THR A 173 5.14 -10.35 1.11
CA THR A 173 5.72 -9.07 0.72
C THR A 173 7.10 -8.85 1.31
N THR A 174 7.64 -9.75 2.14
CA THR A 174 9.05 -9.70 2.52
C THR A 174 9.87 -10.77 1.80
N ILE A 175 10.94 -10.35 1.12
CA ILE A 175 11.90 -11.26 0.47
C ILE A 175 13.13 -11.34 1.37
N GLY A 176 13.29 -12.48 2.06
CA GLY A 176 14.42 -12.70 2.97
C GLY A 176 14.43 -11.77 4.19
N GLY A 177 13.26 -11.31 4.64
CA GLY A 177 13.11 -10.38 5.77
C GLY A 177 13.14 -8.89 5.40
N ASN A 178 13.23 -8.55 4.12
CA ASN A 178 13.20 -7.16 3.64
C ASN A 178 11.87 -6.88 2.94
N ILE A 179 11.28 -5.70 3.17
CA ILE A 179 10.08 -5.23 2.46
C ILE A 179 10.34 -5.28 0.95
N SER A 180 9.51 -6.00 0.22
CA SER A 180 9.55 -6.12 -1.24
C SER A 180 8.87 -4.91 -1.84
N TRP A 181 9.47 -4.38 -2.90
CA TRP A 181 8.84 -3.34 -3.70
C TRP A 181 7.58 -3.86 -4.42
N HIS A 182 6.51 -3.06 -4.39
CA HIS A 182 5.31 -3.18 -5.20
C HIS A 182 4.74 -1.78 -5.51
N ALA A 183 3.84 -1.66 -6.48
CA ALA A 183 3.32 -0.36 -6.91
C ALA A 183 2.60 0.45 -5.80
N GLY A 184 2.20 -0.20 -4.70
CA GLY A 184 1.56 0.43 -3.53
C GLY A 184 2.53 1.09 -2.55
N ASN A 185 3.79 0.64 -2.51
CA ASN A 185 4.87 1.24 -1.72
C ASN A 185 5.91 1.96 -2.60
N ASP A 186 5.54 2.24 -3.85
CA ASP A 186 6.31 3.05 -4.78
C ASP A 186 6.05 4.55 -4.55
N GLY A 187 7.10 5.33 -4.31
CA GLY A 187 7.00 6.79 -4.17
C GLY A 187 8.02 7.40 -3.20
N LYS A 188 8.06 8.74 -3.18
CA LYS A 188 8.93 9.49 -2.28
C LYS A 188 8.68 9.07 -0.82
N ASN A 189 9.76 8.88 -0.07
CA ASN A 189 9.73 8.59 1.36
C ASN A 189 9.06 7.27 1.79
N SER A 190 8.79 6.33 0.87
CA SER A 190 8.31 4.98 1.22
C SER A 190 9.40 4.05 1.78
N GLY A 191 10.65 4.50 1.83
CA GLY A 191 11.81 3.66 2.14
C GLY A 191 12.25 2.73 1.00
N LEU A 192 11.51 2.68 -0.11
CA LEU A 192 11.83 1.89 -1.30
C LEU A 192 12.08 2.81 -2.49
N ILE A 193 13.36 2.92 -2.85
CA ILE A 193 13.85 3.89 -3.82
C ILE A 193 13.92 3.23 -5.20
N ALA A 194 12.82 3.23 -5.96
CA ALA A 194 12.77 2.67 -7.31
C ALA A 194 13.17 3.66 -8.42
N ASP A 195 13.17 4.96 -8.13
CA ASP A 195 13.46 6.05 -9.08
C ASP A 195 14.92 6.53 -9.03
N LYS A 196 15.74 6.02 -8.10
CA LYS A 196 17.16 6.33 -8.01
C LYS A 196 18.05 5.16 -8.38
N VAL A 197 19.04 5.42 -9.23
CA VAL A 197 20.15 4.49 -9.49
C VAL A 197 21.31 4.91 -8.60
N ASP A 198 21.74 4.05 -7.69
CA ASP A 198 22.80 4.35 -6.69
C ASP A 198 22.50 5.61 -5.84
N GLY A 199 21.23 5.86 -5.52
CA GLY A 199 20.80 7.01 -4.71
C GLY A 199 20.80 8.35 -5.46
N LYS A 200 20.95 8.34 -6.80
CA LYS A 200 20.93 9.50 -7.68
C LYS A 200 19.65 9.55 -8.53
N ASP A 201 19.09 10.74 -8.69
CA ASP A 201 17.94 10.95 -9.58
C ASP A 201 18.38 10.86 -11.06
N ALA A 202 17.45 10.65 -12.00
CA ALA A 202 17.77 10.60 -13.43
C ALA A 202 18.53 11.85 -13.94
N ASN A 203 18.27 13.01 -13.34
CA ASN A 203 18.98 14.26 -13.62
C ASN A 203 20.45 14.24 -13.16
N ASP A 204 20.79 13.45 -12.15
CA ASP A 204 22.15 13.27 -11.65
C ASP A 204 22.96 12.25 -12.47
N LEU A 205 22.29 11.43 -13.29
CA LEU A 205 22.92 10.45 -14.18
C LEU A 205 23.48 11.09 -15.46
N GLY A 206 23.15 12.36 -15.72
CA GLY A 206 23.62 13.14 -16.86
C GLY A 206 24.82 14.03 -16.56
N THR A 207 26.02 13.45 -16.43
CA THR A 207 27.21 14.04 -17.06
C THR A 207 28.20 12.91 -17.37
N THR A 208 28.09 12.36 -18.57
CA THR A 208 29.10 11.43 -19.05
C THR A 208 30.43 12.18 -19.21
N ALA A 209 31.55 11.50 -19.00
CA ALA A 209 32.89 12.06 -19.21
C ALA A 209 33.09 12.61 -20.65
N ALA A 210 32.22 12.23 -21.59
CA ALA A 210 32.18 12.74 -22.96
C ALA A 210 31.74 14.22 -23.04
N GLU A 211 30.75 14.66 -22.26
CA GLU A 211 30.29 16.06 -22.25
C GLU A 211 31.32 17.01 -21.63
N LYS A 212 32.01 16.56 -20.57
CA LYS A 212 33.13 17.31 -19.97
C LYS A 212 34.28 17.52 -20.95
N ARG A 213 34.52 16.58 -21.88
CA ARG A 213 35.54 16.71 -22.94
C ARG A 213 35.11 17.67 -24.05
N PHE A 214 33.83 17.68 -24.44
CA PHE A 214 33.34 18.59 -25.48
C PHE A 214 33.33 20.05 -25.03
N ILE A 215 32.98 20.33 -23.77
CA ILE A 215 33.04 21.68 -23.17
C ILE A 215 34.49 22.16 -22.97
N ALA A 216 35.42 21.24 -22.71
CA ALA A 216 36.85 21.57 -22.61
C ALA A 216 37.47 21.89 -23.97
N LEU A 217 37.05 21.21 -25.04
CA LEU A 217 37.54 21.42 -26.42
C LEU A 217 36.94 22.66 -27.11
N SER A 218 35.70 23.04 -26.77
CA SER A 218 35.08 24.25 -27.32
C SER A 218 35.63 25.54 -26.71
N LYS A 219 36.15 25.49 -25.48
CA LYS A 219 36.83 26.63 -24.84
C LYS A 219 38.25 26.88 -25.35
N THR A 220 38.89 25.89 -25.99
CA THR A 220 40.26 26.05 -26.52
C THR A 220 40.32 26.53 -27.98
N HIS A 221 39.20 26.59 -28.70
CA HIS A 221 39.15 26.99 -30.12
C HIS A 221 38.42 28.33 -30.38
N GLY A 222 38.07 29.07 -29.34
CA GLY A 222 37.38 30.36 -29.43
C GLY A 222 38.24 31.55 -29.00
N ASN A 223 39.40 31.75 -29.64
CA ASN A 223 40.06 33.06 -29.75
C ASN A 223 41.29 32.96 -30.67
N GLY A 224 41.08 33.24 -31.96
CA GLY A 224 42.12 33.44 -32.95
C GLY A 224 41.49 34.10 -34.17
N GLN A 225 41.57 35.43 -34.20
CA GLN A 225 41.46 36.21 -35.43
C GLN A 225 42.55 35.80 -36.43
#